data_AF-A0A7Y3GTD7-F1
#
_entry.id   AF-A0A7Y3GTD7-F1
#
_cell.length_a   1.000
_cell.length_b   1.000
_cell.length_c   1.000
_cell.angle_alpha   90.00
_cell.angle_beta   90.00
_cell.angle_gamma   90.00
#
_symmetry.space_group_name_H-M   'P 1'
#
loop_
_entity.id
_entity.type
_entity.pdbx_description
1 polymer ?
#
loop_
_entity_poly.entity_id
_entity_poly.type
_entity_poly.pdbx_seq_one_letter_code
_entity_poly.pdbx_strand_id
1 'polypeptide(L)'
;IIIYVKKSSSKIAQRVKAFFNGLVDGMLSIFKMEKKWPFIAHTIFIWVMYVLMFYVTTFAVPELNNIPFAAVLVGFISASFSIAATNGGIGSYPVAVYLAFSIFGVAEDPSIAFGWIIWTSQTLMVVILGGLSLIYLPIFNRQR
;
A
#
# COMPACT_ATOMS: atom_id res chain seq x y z
N ILE A 1 0.38 -7.55 -32.80
CA ILE A 1 1.08 -6.95 -31.63
C ILE A 1 1.92 -7.99 -30.86
N ILE A 2 1.33 -9.10 -30.40
CA ILE A 2 2.04 -10.20 -29.69
C ILE A 2 3.20 -10.81 -30.53
N ILE A 3 3.06 -10.87 -31.85
CA ILE A 3 4.09 -11.41 -32.77
C ILE A 3 5.27 -10.42 -32.97
N TYR A 4 5.04 -9.11 -32.89
CA TYR A 4 6.07 -8.08 -33.11
C TYR A 4 7.05 -7.99 -31.94
N VAL A 5 6.56 -8.24 -30.72
CA VAL A 5 7.40 -8.35 -29.51
C VAL A 5 8.22 -9.66 -29.54
N LYS A 6 7.72 -10.72 -30.19
CA LYS A 6 8.38 -12.03 -30.25
C LYS A 6 9.63 -12.05 -31.14
N LYS A 7 9.78 -11.08 -32.06
CA LYS A 7 10.87 -11.02 -33.06
C LYS A 7 11.90 -9.89 -32.84
N SER A 8 11.70 -9.00 -31.87
CA SER A 8 12.64 -7.90 -31.63
C SER A 8 13.81 -8.34 -30.75
N SER A 9 15.02 -8.29 -31.30
CA SER A 9 16.30 -8.64 -30.65
C SER A 9 16.93 -7.50 -29.84
N SER A 10 16.19 -6.40 -29.61
CA SER A 10 16.69 -5.29 -28.81
C SER A 10 16.94 -5.72 -27.37
N LYS A 11 18.10 -5.34 -26.81
CA LYS A 11 18.48 -5.60 -25.40
C LYS A 11 17.40 -5.15 -24.41
N ILE A 12 16.66 -4.09 -24.75
CA ILE A 12 15.55 -3.57 -23.94
C ILE A 12 14.35 -4.52 -23.97
N ALA A 13 13.99 -5.05 -25.14
CA ALA A 13 12.88 -6.00 -25.28
C ALA A 13 13.14 -7.32 -24.52
N GLN A 14 14.39 -7.81 -24.51
CA GLN A 14 14.75 -8.98 -23.72
C GLN A 14 14.72 -8.73 -22.21
N ARG A 15 15.18 -7.56 -21.73
CA ARG A 15 15.06 -7.18 -20.31
C ARG A 15 13.61 -7.09 -19.85
N VAL A 16 12.76 -6.44 -20.66
CA VAL A 16 11.32 -6.32 -20.38
C VAL A 16 10.68 -7.70 -20.31
N LYS A 17 10.99 -8.59 -21.26
CA LYS A 17 10.49 -9.97 -21.27
C LYS A 17 10.95 -10.77 -20.05
N ALA A 18 12.22 -10.66 -19.66
CA ALA A 18 12.76 -11.32 -18.47
C ALA A 18 12.09 -10.82 -17.19
N PHE A 19 11.84 -9.51 -17.09
CA PHE A 19 11.08 -8.92 -15.98
C PHE A 19 9.64 -9.47 -15.90
N PHE A 20 8.91 -9.47 -17.02
CA PHE A 20 7.55 -10.02 -17.07
C PHE A 20 7.51 -11.51 -16.73
N ASN A 21 8.45 -12.31 -17.24
CA ASN A 21 8.56 -13.72 -16.89
C ASN A 21 8.83 -13.89 -15.38
N GLY A 22 9.73 -13.09 -14.80
CA GLY A 22 9.99 -13.11 -13.36
C GLY A 22 8.77 -12.74 -12.51
N LEU A 23 7.96 -11.76 -12.95
CA LEU A 23 6.70 -11.42 -12.29
C LEU A 23 5.69 -12.57 -12.36
N VAL A 24 5.55 -13.20 -13.53
CA VAL A 24 4.65 -14.35 -13.72
C VAL A 24 5.09 -15.54 -12.88
N ASP A 25 6.39 -15.85 -12.85
CA ASP A 25 6.94 -16.91 -12.01
C ASP A 25 6.74 -16.61 -10.51
N GLY A 26 6.90 -15.35 -10.11
CA GLY A 26 6.60 -14.89 -8.75
C GLY A 26 5.12 -15.10 -8.37
N MET A 27 4.19 -14.68 -9.23
CA MET A 27 2.75 -14.89 -9.00
C MET A 27 2.39 -16.38 -8.98
N LEU A 28 2.95 -17.18 -9.89
CA LEU A 28 2.70 -18.62 -9.97
C LEU A 28 3.36 -19.40 -8.81
N SER A 29 4.38 -18.85 -8.15
CA SER A 29 5.03 -19.47 -7.00
C SER A 29 4.08 -19.69 -5.82
N ILE A 30 3.05 -18.84 -5.68
CA ILE A 30 2.03 -18.96 -4.63
C ILE A 30 1.31 -20.30 -4.73
N PHE A 31 1.07 -20.80 -5.94
CA PHE A 31 0.40 -22.09 -6.16
C PHE A 31 1.29 -23.30 -5.84
N LYS A 32 2.61 -23.11 -5.80
CA LYS A 32 3.61 -24.16 -5.50
C LYS A 32 3.94 -24.26 -4.00
N MET A 33 3.45 -23.34 -3.17
CA MET A 33 3.67 -23.39 -1.71
C MET A 33 2.89 -24.52 -1.04
N GLU A 34 3.55 -25.25 -0.13
CA GLU A 34 2.92 -26.30 0.69
C GLU A 34 1.72 -25.76 1.50
N LYS A 35 1.85 -24.57 2.10
CA LYS A 35 0.81 -23.91 2.90
C LYS A 35 0.16 -22.72 2.18
N LYS A 36 -0.23 -22.91 0.91
CA LYS A 36 -0.83 -21.84 0.08
C LYS A 36 -2.11 -21.23 0.66
N TRP A 37 -2.99 -22.01 1.29
CA TRP A 37 -4.26 -21.51 1.83
C TRP A 37 -4.07 -20.53 3.01
N PRO A 38 -3.30 -20.87 4.06
CA PRO A 38 -2.96 -19.90 5.10
C PRO A 38 -2.31 -18.63 4.54
N PHE A 39 -1.40 -18.77 3.58
CA PHE A 39 -0.73 -17.62 2.95
C PHE A 39 -1.72 -16.68 2.24
N ILE A 40 -2.61 -17.24 1.40
CA ILE A 40 -3.62 -16.47 0.67
C ILE A 40 -4.57 -15.79 1.65
N ALA A 41 -5.04 -16.50 2.68
CA ALA A 41 -5.92 -15.95 3.69
C ALA A 41 -5.30 -14.76 4.43
N HIS A 42 -4.04 -14.86 4.87
CA HIS A 42 -3.34 -13.76 5.53
C HIS A 42 -3.10 -12.58 4.57
N THR A 43 -2.79 -12.87 3.30
CA THR A 43 -2.60 -11.82 2.30
C THR A 43 -3.89 -11.03 2.10
N ILE A 44 -5.03 -11.72 1.87
CA ILE A 44 -6.34 -11.07 1.74
C ILE A 44 -6.68 -10.30 3.01
N PHE A 45 -6.46 -10.88 4.19
CA PHE A 45 -6.71 -10.22 5.46
C PHE A 45 -5.95 -8.90 5.58
N ILE A 46 -4.65 -8.88 5.26
CA ILE A 46 -3.83 -7.66 5.31
C ILE A 46 -4.38 -6.60 4.35
N TRP A 47 -4.73 -6.96 3.12
CA TRP A 47 -5.30 -6.02 2.15
C TRP A 47 -6.65 -5.45 2.62
N VAL A 48 -7.53 -6.30 3.17
CA VAL A 48 -8.81 -5.86 3.73
C VAL A 48 -8.58 -4.92 4.91
N MET A 49 -7.63 -5.22 5.81
CA MET A 49 -7.30 -4.34 6.92
C MET A 49 -6.74 -2.99 6.46
N TYR A 50 -5.94 -2.95 5.38
CA TYR A 50 -5.47 -1.68 4.82
C TYR A 50 -6.59 -0.80 4.26
N VAL A 51 -7.53 -1.41 3.51
CA VAL A 51 -8.71 -0.68 3.01
C VAL A 51 -9.62 -0.26 4.16
N LEU A 52 -9.80 -1.14 5.15
CA LEU A 52 -10.62 -0.87 6.32
C LEU A 52 -10.05 0.24 7.18
N MET A 53 -8.72 0.33 7.32
CA MET A 53 -8.04 1.45 7.99
C MET A 53 -8.47 2.77 7.36
N PHE A 54 -8.39 2.88 6.02
CA PHE A 54 -8.85 4.06 5.29
C PHE A 54 -10.33 4.36 5.53
N TYR A 55 -11.18 3.34 5.41
CA TYR A 55 -12.63 3.49 5.59
C TYR A 55 -12.99 3.92 7.01
N VAL A 56 -12.43 3.31 8.05
CA VAL A 56 -12.74 3.64 9.44
C VAL A 56 -12.27 5.05 9.78
N THR A 57 -11.14 5.50 9.23
CA THR A 57 -10.66 6.87 9.45
C THR A 57 -11.59 7.93 8.85
N THR A 58 -12.48 7.61 7.90
CA THR A 58 -13.41 8.62 7.36
C THR A 58 -14.37 9.11 8.42
N PHE A 59 -14.68 8.28 9.42
CA PHE A 59 -15.51 8.65 10.56
C PHE A 59 -14.86 9.66 11.51
N ALA A 60 -13.54 9.87 11.42
CA ALA A 60 -12.84 10.86 12.24
C ALA A 60 -13.00 12.29 11.69
N VAL A 61 -13.44 12.44 10.43
CA VAL A 61 -13.59 13.74 9.76
C VAL A 61 -15.06 13.89 9.35
N PRO A 62 -15.83 14.80 9.99
CA PRO A 62 -17.28 14.91 9.77
C PRO A 62 -17.69 15.09 8.30
N GLU A 63 -16.87 15.80 7.52
CA GLU A 63 -17.06 16.09 6.11
C GLU A 63 -16.92 14.85 5.21
N LEU A 64 -16.29 13.79 5.71
CA LEU A 64 -16.03 12.54 4.97
C LEU A 64 -17.00 11.41 5.34
N ASN A 65 -17.93 11.61 6.27
CA ASN A 65 -18.84 10.57 6.76
C ASN A 65 -19.70 9.92 5.66
N ASN A 66 -20.02 10.67 4.59
CA ASN A 66 -20.85 10.19 3.47
C ASN A 66 -20.05 10.03 2.17
N ILE A 67 -18.72 9.94 2.25
CA ILE A 67 -17.90 9.79 1.05
C ILE A 67 -18.16 8.42 0.39
N PRO A 68 -18.29 8.35 -0.96
CA PRO A 68 -18.43 7.07 -1.63
C PRO A 68 -17.25 6.14 -1.33
N PHE A 69 -17.53 4.85 -1.11
CA PHE A 69 -16.46 3.85 -0.89
C PHE A 69 -15.44 3.81 -2.04
N ALA A 70 -15.87 4.11 -3.27
CA ALA A 70 -14.97 4.25 -4.42
C ALA A 70 -13.90 5.33 -4.20
N ALA A 71 -14.26 6.46 -3.57
CA ALA A 71 -13.29 7.51 -3.26
C ALA A 71 -12.26 7.04 -2.24
N VAL A 72 -12.68 6.29 -1.22
CA VAL A 72 -11.80 5.68 -0.22
C VAL A 72 -10.79 4.74 -0.91
N LEU A 73 -11.23 3.90 -1.85
CA LEU A 73 -10.35 3.02 -2.61
C LEU A 73 -9.35 3.79 -3.49
N VAL A 74 -9.80 4.82 -4.20
CA VAL A 74 -8.92 5.66 -5.03
C VAL A 74 -7.91 6.41 -4.16
N GLY A 75 -8.35 6.92 -3.01
CA GLY A 75 -7.49 7.54 -1.99
C GLY A 75 -6.43 6.58 -1.48
N PHE A 76 -6.82 5.35 -1.12
CA PHE A 76 -5.90 4.30 -0.68
C PHE A 76 -4.84 3.97 -1.76
N ILE A 77 -5.25 3.79 -3.01
CA ILE A 77 -4.34 3.48 -4.12
C ILE A 77 -3.37 4.65 -4.35
N SER A 78 -3.90 5.87 -4.44
CA SER A 78 -3.09 7.10 -4.65
C SER A 78 -2.06 7.30 -3.54
N ALA A 79 -2.49 7.19 -2.29
CA ALA A 79 -1.62 7.35 -1.14
C ALA A 79 -0.55 6.24 -1.04
N SER A 80 -0.88 5.01 -1.43
CA SER A 80 0.08 3.90 -1.48
C SER A 80 1.21 4.15 -2.49
N PHE A 81 0.89 4.70 -3.67
CA PHE A 81 1.91 5.12 -4.63
C PHE A 81 2.79 6.26 -4.09
N SER A 82 2.22 7.16 -3.28
CA SER A 82 2.97 8.26 -2.67
C SER A 82 4.09 7.76 -1.75
N ILE A 83 3.83 6.72 -0.95
CA ILE A 83 4.86 6.08 -0.11
C ILE A 83 5.95 5.42 -0.97
N ALA A 84 5.57 4.79 -2.09
CA ALA A 84 6.53 4.14 -2.97
C ALA A 84 7.41 5.13 -3.76
N ALA A 85 6.86 6.31 -4.07
CA ALA A 85 7.54 7.33 -4.87
C ALA A 85 8.45 8.26 -4.03
N THR A 86 8.22 8.39 -2.72
CA THR A 86 8.96 9.31 -1.84
C THR A 86 9.51 8.59 -0.61
N ASN A 87 10.32 9.29 0.20
CA ASN A 87 10.89 8.73 1.43
C ASN A 87 9.82 8.60 2.52
N GLY A 88 9.03 7.53 2.47
CA GLY A 88 8.02 7.21 3.47
C GLY A 88 6.75 8.06 3.39
N GLY A 89 6.53 8.79 2.29
CA GLY A 89 5.27 9.51 2.05
C GLY A 89 5.09 10.82 2.83
N ILE A 90 6.10 11.31 3.55
CA ILE A 90 5.95 12.53 4.37
C ILE A 90 5.58 13.74 3.49
N GLY A 91 4.45 14.39 3.81
CA GLY A 91 3.89 15.50 3.03
C GLY A 91 3.23 15.08 1.70
N SER A 92 3.85 14.18 0.93
CA SER A 92 3.28 13.71 -0.35
C SER A 92 2.04 12.84 -0.15
N TYR A 93 1.89 12.19 1.00
CA TYR A 93 0.76 11.31 1.30
C TYR A 93 -0.56 12.09 1.46
N PRO A 94 -0.66 13.12 2.32
CA PRO A 94 -1.84 14.00 2.37
C PRO A 94 -2.22 14.60 1.02
N VAL A 95 -1.22 15.03 0.23
CA VAL A 95 -1.47 15.58 -1.10
C VAL A 95 -2.03 14.53 -2.05
N ALA A 96 -1.51 13.30 -2.02
CA ALA A 96 -2.01 12.21 -2.85
C ALA A 96 -3.46 11.81 -2.50
N VAL A 97 -3.81 11.86 -1.21
CA VAL A 97 -5.20 11.68 -0.75
C VAL A 97 -6.09 12.80 -1.27
N TYR A 98 -5.65 14.06 -1.13
CA TYR A 98 -6.40 15.20 -1.67
C TYR A 98 -6.63 15.09 -3.18
N LEU A 99 -5.60 14.78 -3.95
CA LEU A 99 -5.74 14.59 -5.40
C LEU A 99 -6.76 13.49 -5.73
N ALA A 100 -6.77 12.39 -4.96
CA ALA A 100 -7.76 11.34 -5.14
C ALA A 100 -9.19 11.79 -4.79
N PHE A 101 -9.37 12.48 -3.65
CA PHE A 101 -10.68 12.89 -3.15
C PHE A 101 -11.26 14.08 -3.94
N SER A 102 -10.42 14.94 -4.51
CA SER A 102 -10.84 16.05 -5.38
C SER A 102 -11.57 15.56 -6.64
N ILE A 103 -11.25 14.36 -7.15
CA ILE A 103 -11.97 13.71 -8.26
C ILE A 103 -13.45 13.47 -7.89
N PHE A 104 -13.74 13.30 -6.60
CA PHE A 104 -15.07 13.09 -6.06
C PHE A 104 -15.70 14.38 -5.50
N GLY A 105 -15.09 15.54 -5.72
CA GLY A 105 -15.60 16.84 -5.30
C GLY A 105 -15.44 17.14 -3.80
N VAL A 106 -14.57 16.42 -3.10
CA VAL A 106 -14.27 16.69 -1.68
C VAL A 106 -13.32 17.88 -1.56
N ALA A 107 -13.57 18.74 -0.57
CA ALA A 107 -12.72 19.91 -0.31
C ALA A 107 -11.29 19.53 0.10
N GLU A 108 -10.37 20.47 -0.09
CA GLU A 108 -8.94 20.29 0.17
C GLU A 108 -8.64 20.04 1.65
N ASP A 109 -9.10 20.94 2.53
CA ASP A 109 -8.84 20.89 3.97
C ASP A 109 -9.19 19.54 4.63
N PRO A 110 -10.42 18.98 4.50
CA PRO A 110 -10.76 17.70 5.10
C PRO A 110 -9.97 16.54 4.48
N SER A 111 -9.61 16.63 3.19
CA SER A 111 -8.84 15.58 2.51
C SER A 111 -7.39 15.53 3.00
N ILE A 112 -6.75 16.70 3.12
CA ILE A 112 -5.39 16.83 3.65
C ILE A 112 -5.36 16.42 5.12
N ALA A 113 -6.34 16.86 5.93
CA ALA A 113 -6.46 16.47 7.33
C ALA A 113 -6.58 14.95 7.49
N PHE A 114 -7.45 14.31 6.71
CA PHE A 114 -7.59 12.86 6.69
C PHE A 114 -6.27 12.15 6.35
N GLY A 115 -5.57 12.62 5.31
CA GLY A 115 -4.28 12.05 4.92
C GLY A 115 -3.21 12.18 6.01
N TRP A 116 -3.18 13.31 6.73
CA TRP A 116 -2.28 13.49 7.87
C TRP A 116 -2.63 12.60 9.06
N ILE A 117 -3.91 12.41 9.36
CA ILE A 117 -4.36 11.50 10.43
C ILE A 117 -3.82 10.10 10.15
N ILE A 118 -4.08 9.55 8.96
CA ILE A 118 -3.63 8.19 8.62
C ILE A 118 -2.10 8.09 8.66
N TRP A 119 -1.40 8.96 7.94
CA TRP A 119 0.05 8.89 7.83
C TRP A 119 0.74 9.02 9.20
N THR A 120 0.28 9.96 10.03
CA THR A 120 0.85 10.20 11.35
C THR A 120 0.55 9.04 12.30
N SER A 121 -0.69 8.55 12.34
CA SER A 121 -1.05 7.40 13.17
C SER A 121 -0.24 6.16 12.81
N GLN A 122 -0.09 5.87 11.51
CA GLN A 122 0.72 4.74 11.04
C GLN A 122 2.20 4.92 11.39
N THR A 123 2.76 6.10 11.13
CA THR A 123 4.17 6.40 11.40
C THR A 123 4.47 6.30 12.89
N LEU A 124 3.62 6.88 13.73
CA LEU A 124 3.76 6.82 15.18
C LEU A 124 3.69 5.37 15.68
N MET A 125 2.74 4.57 15.18
CA MET A 125 2.63 3.15 15.52
C MET A 125 3.92 2.40 15.16
N VAL A 126 4.46 2.61 13.96
CA VAL A 126 5.69 1.95 13.50
C VAL A 126 6.89 2.38 14.33
N VAL A 127 7.01 3.67 14.66
CA VAL A 127 8.11 4.19 15.50
C VAL A 127 8.04 3.60 16.92
N ILE A 128 6.85 3.57 17.54
CA ILE A 128 6.69 3.04 18.89
C ILE A 128 6.91 1.53 18.91
N LEU A 129 6.15 0.77 18.12
CA LEU A 129 6.23 -0.70 18.14
C LEU A 129 7.58 -1.20 17.59
N GLY A 130 8.08 -0.57 16.53
CA GLY A 130 9.39 -0.85 15.98
C GLY A 130 10.51 -0.53 16.97
N GLY A 131 10.46 0.63 17.63
CA GLY A 131 11.41 1.01 18.67
C GLY A 131 11.39 0.04 19.86
N LEU A 132 10.21 -0.32 20.35
CA LEU A 132 10.05 -1.32 21.40
C LEU A 132 10.63 -2.68 20.97
N SER A 133 10.42 -3.11 19.73
CA SER A 133 10.94 -4.39 19.23
C SER A 133 12.48 -4.47 19.34
N LEU A 134 13.19 -3.37 19.08
CA LEU A 134 14.66 -3.32 19.19
C LEU A 134 15.15 -3.45 20.62
N ILE A 135 14.39 -2.94 21.60
CA ILE A 135 14.70 -3.07 23.03
C ILE A 135 14.38 -4.50 23.51
N TYR A 136 13.27 -5.07 23.07
CA TYR A 136 12.84 -6.41 23.48
C TYR A 136 13.67 -7.53 22.85
N LEU A 137 14.19 -7.34 21.63
CA LEU A 137 14.98 -8.35 20.92
C LEU A 137 16.18 -8.87 21.73
N PRO A 138 17.09 -8.04 22.29
CA PRO A 138 18.21 -8.52 23.08
C PRO A 138 17.78 -9.15 24.41
N ILE A 139 16.66 -8.72 25.01
CA ILE A 139 16.15 -9.27 26.27
C ILE A 139 15.61 -10.68 26.03
N PHE A 140 14.80 -10.86 24.99
CA PHE A 140 14.21 -12.14 24.64
C PHE A 140 15.24 -13.13 24.09
N ASN A 141 16.21 -12.64 23.31
CA ASN A 141 17.24 -13.47 22.70
C ASN A 141 18.46 -13.70 23.62
N ARG A 142 18.39 -13.30 24.89
CA ARG A 142 19.45 -13.53 25.89
C ARG A 142 19.47 -14.96 26.46
N GLN A 143 18.38 -15.71 26.30
CA GLN A 143 18.23 -17.09 26.80
C GLN A 143 18.27 -18.15 25.69
N ARG A 144 18.75 -17.78 24.49
CA ARG A 144 19.12 -18.70 23.41
C ARG A 144 20.58 -18.50 23.03
#